data_AF-A0A377G6Z2-F1
#
_entry.id   AF-A0A377G6Z2-F1
#
_cell.length_a   1.000
_cell.length_b   1.000
_cell.length_c   1.000
_cell.angle_alpha   90.00
_cell.angle_beta   90.00
_cell.angle_gamma   90.00
#
_symmetry.space_group_name_H-M   'P 1'
#
loop_
_entity.id
_entity.type
_entity.pdbx_description
1 polymer ?
#
loop_
_entity_poly.entity_id
_entity_poly.type
_entity_poly.pdbx_seq_one_letter_code
_entity_poly.pdbx_strand_id
1 'polypeptide(L)'
;MTCRRNHEQHSTLDFPLFFLRSIKFLRGLRIETMQRKQRYFFRTAVLTAFFSCLMLTNAQAKPLVKFIPASPTTLSVVKGDKARVVYTVVSNSPKKKTLFMKPIRGITANVCELGRNGRCRLILTVNGSALRGDVLGGADIVPKG
;
A
#
# COMPACT_ATOMS: atom_id res chain seq x y z
N MET A 1 -16.90 -25.90 3.38
CA MET A 1 -16.97 -24.90 2.29
C MET A 1 -15.88 -23.88 2.52
N THR A 2 -15.01 -23.70 1.53
CA THR A 2 -13.60 -23.31 1.73
C THR A 2 -13.34 -21.94 1.11
N CYS A 3 -12.88 -20.98 1.90
CA CYS A 3 -12.47 -19.66 1.41
C CYS A 3 -10.99 -19.73 1.03
N ARG A 4 -10.71 -20.00 -0.26
CA ARG A 4 -9.34 -20.03 -0.79
C ARG A 4 -9.06 -18.68 -1.45
N ARG A 5 -8.15 -17.91 -0.89
CA ARG A 5 -7.62 -16.71 -1.54
C ARG A 5 -6.23 -17.05 -2.07
N ASN A 6 -6.14 -17.23 -3.39
CA ASN A 6 -4.87 -17.36 -4.10
C ASN A 6 -4.13 -16.03 -4.00
N HIS A 7 -2.93 -16.06 -3.43
CA HIS A 7 -1.96 -14.99 -3.56
C HIS A 7 -0.56 -15.62 -3.63
N GLU A 8 -0.31 -16.31 -4.73
CA GLU A 8 1.01 -16.80 -5.09
C GLU A 8 1.69 -15.72 -5.94
N GLN A 9 2.47 -14.85 -5.29
CA GLN A 9 3.46 -14.02 -5.97
C GLN A 9 4.82 -14.68 -5.73
N HIS A 10 5.07 -15.71 -6.53
CA HIS A 10 6.42 -16.17 -6.81
C HIS A 10 6.95 -15.28 -7.93
N SER A 11 7.85 -14.37 -7.61
CA SER A 11 8.67 -13.69 -8.61
C SER A 11 10.06 -13.58 -8.01
N THR A 12 10.76 -14.69 -8.21
CA THR A 12 12.19 -14.87 -8.13
C THR A 12 12.93 -13.66 -8.66
N LEU A 13 13.85 -13.16 -7.83
CA LEU A 13 14.87 -12.18 -8.18
C LEU A 13 15.81 -12.76 -9.24
N ASP A 14 15.47 -12.58 -10.52
CA ASP A 14 16.46 -12.68 -11.60
C ASP A 14 17.04 -11.30 -11.87
N PHE A 15 18.18 -11.05 -11.25
CA PHE A 15 19.10 -9.97 -11.58
C PHE A 15 19.59 -10.13 -13.03
N PRO A 16 19.42 -9.14 -13.94
CA PRO A 16 20.28 -9.07 -15.10
C PRO A 16 21.61 -8.43 -14.67
N LEU A 17 22.62 -9.28 -14.61
CA LEU A 17 24.06 -9.03 -14.47
C LEU A 17 24.61 -8.30 -15.72
N PHE A 18 24.01 -7.18 -16.12
CA PHE A 18 24.33 -6.46 -17.36
C PHE A 18 24.78 -5.02 -17.11
N PHE A 19 25.69 -4.75 -16.18
CA PHE A 19 26.31 -3.41 -16.14
C PHE A 19 27.76 -3.34 -15.68
N LEU A 20 28.51 -4.45 -15.76
CA LEU A 20 29.95 -4.48 -15.43
C LEU A 20 30.85 -4.79 -16.64
N ARG A 21 30.54 -4.25 -17.82
CA ARG A 21 31.39 -4.46 -19.01
C ARG A 21 31.94 -3.21 -19.71
N SER A 22 31.91 -2.03 -19.09
CA SER A 22 32.41 -0.81 -19.76
C SER A 22 33.48 0.01 -19.02
N ILE A 23 33.98 -0.41 -17.86
CA ILE A 23 35.08 0.30 -17.16
C ILE A 23 36.46 -0.29 -17.52
N LYS A 24 36.70 -0.58 -18.80
CA LYS A 24 38.02 -0.98 -19.31
C LYS A 24 38.37 -0.21 -20.58
N PHE A 25 38.33 1.12 -20.51
CA PHE A 25 38.83 1.97 -21.59
C PHE A 25 39.32 3.35 -21.10
N LEU A 26 40.18 3.35 -20.08
CA LEU A 26 40.93 4.54 -19.67
C LEU A 26 42.42 4.18 -19.45
N ARG A 27 43.09 3.78 -20.53
CA ARG A 27 44.55 3.92 -20.63
C ARG A 27 44.88 4.51 -21.99
N GLY A 28 45.45 5.71 -21.96
CA GLY A 28 46.04 6.37 -23.12
C GLY A 28 45.14 7.41 -23.75
N LEU A 29 45.09 8.62 -23.18
CA LEU A 29 44.73 9.79 -23.96
C LEU A 29 45.79 10.89 -23.76
N ARG A 30 46.62 11.00 -24.80
CA ARG A 30 47.44 12.15 -25.15
C ARG A 30 46.52 13.37 -25.26
N ILE A 31 46.89 14.47 -24.61
CA ILE A 31 46.12 15.72 -24.61
C ILE A 31 46.34 16.40 -25.97
N GLU A 32 45.40 16.23 -26.89
CA GLU A 32 45.26 17.07 -28.08
C GLU A 32 43.97 17.89 -27.93
N THR A 33 44.10 19.19 -28.05
CA THR A 33 43.05 20.19 -27.87
C THR A 33 41.94 20.05 -28.94
N MET A 34 40.71 19.74 -28.53
CA MET A 34 39.53 19.63 -29.42
C MET A 34 38.39 20.57 -28.96
N GLN A 35 38.30 21.77 -29.57
CA GLN A 35 37.55 22.94 -29.06
C GLN A 35 36.13 23.19 -29.62
N ARG A 36 35.36 22.22 -30.15
CA ARG A 36 33.94 22.54 -30.51
C ARG A 36 32.93 21.38 -30.47
N LYS A 37 33.33 20.18 -30.89
CA LYS A 37 32.45 18.99 -30.98
C LYS A 37 32.20 18.32 -29.62
N GLN A 38 33.14 18.48 -28.69
CA GLN A 38 33.16 17.87 -27.36
C GLN A 38 32.11 18.45 -26.40
N ARG A 39 31.76 19.74 -26.57
CA ARG A 39 30.71 20.40 -25.77
C ARG A 39 29.33 19.83 -26.07
N TYR A 40 29.09 19.42 -27.32
CA TYR A 40 27.83 18.78 -27.72
C TYR A 40 27.71 17.38 -27.11
N PHE A 41 28.76 16.55 -27.24
CA PHE A 41 28.78 15.21 -26.64
C PHE A 41 28.61 15.24 -25.13
N PHE A 42 29.28 16.18 -24.45
CA PHE A 42 29.14 16.36 -23.01
C PHE A 42 27.72 16.82 -22.62
N ARG A 43 27.14 17.79 -23.36
CA ARG A 43 25.75 18.22 -23.15
C ARG A 43 24.76 17.07 -23.33
N THR A 44 24.90 16.31 -24.41
CA THR A 44 23.99 15.21 -24.72
C THR A 44 24.11 14.12 -23.67
N ALA A 45 25.32 13.71 -23.30
CA ALA A 45 25.54 12.68 -22.27
C ALA A 45 25.00 13.08 -20.89
N VAL A 46 25.19 14.34 -20.48
CA VAL A 46 24.62 14.87 -19.22
C VAL A 46 23.10 14.88 -19.27
N LEU A 47 22.51 15.28 -20.40
CA LEU A 47 21.06 15.24 -20.60
C LEU A 47 20.52 13.81 -20.53
N THR A 48 21.12 12.84 -21.22
CA THR A 48 20.65 11.45 -21.17
C THR A 48 20.78 10.84 -19.78
N ALA A 49 21.85 11.16 -19.04
CA ALA A 49 22.03 10.71 -17.66
C ALA A 49 21.00 11.32 -16.70
N PHE A 50 20.66 12.60 -16.89
CA PHE A 50 19.64 13.26 -16.08
C PHE A 50 18.23 12.71 -16.37
N PHE A 51 17.90 12.51 -17.65
CA PHE A 51 16.62 11.93 -18.07
C PHE A 51 16.47 10.47 -17.62
N SER A 52 17.54 9.67 -17.65
CA SER A 52 17.47 8.28 -17.15
C SER A 52 17.26 8.23 -15.63
N CYS A 53 17.85 9.14 -14.86
CA CYS A 53 17.68 9.19 -13.41
C CYS A 53 16.24 9.56 -12.99
N LEU A 54 15.56 10.43 -13.75
CA LEU A 54 14.17 10.83 -13.48
C LEU A 54 13.18 9.65 -13.60
N MET A 55 13.46 8.69 -14.49
CA MET A 55 12.62 7.51 -14.71
C MET A 55 12.70 6.46 -13.58
N LEU A 56 13.63 6.59 -12.62
CA LEU A 56 13.75 5.66 -11.49
C LEU A 56 12.88 6.03 -10.27
N THR A 57 12.02 7.03 -10.36
CA THR A 57 11.19 7.45 -9.21
C THR A 57 9.95 6.57 -9.04
N ASN A 58 10.12 5.37 -8.48
CA ASN A 58 9.01 4.55 -8.00
C ASN A 58 8.49 5.09 -6.66
N ALA A 59 7.62 6.10 -6.70
CA ALA A 59 6.91 6.58 -5.50
C ALA A 59 5.77 5.60 -5.14
N GLN A 60 6.01 4.70 -4.19
CA GLN A 60 4.97 3.77 -3.73
C GLN A 60 4.02 4.48 -2.74
N ALA A 61 2.76 4.65 -3.12
CA ALA A 61 1.74 5.25 -2.26
C ALA A 61 1.44 4.33 -1.06
N LYS A 62 1.83 4.75 0.14
CA LYS A 62 1.53 4.01 1.38
C LYS A 62 0.05 4.19 1.73
N PRO A 63 -0.71 3.12 2.02
CA PRO A 63 -2.12 3.25 2.38
C PRO A 63 -2.26 4.09 3.67
N LEU A 64 -3.12 5.11 3.58
CA LEU A 64 -3.38 6.10 4.64
C LEU A 64 -3.96 5.48 5.91
N VAL A 65 -4.65 4.34 5.78
CA VAL A 65 -5.29 3.62 6.88
C VAL A 65 -5.07 2.12 6.67
N LYS A 66 -4.77 1.39 7.74
CA LYS A 66 -4.62 -0.06 7.77
C LYS A 66 -5.56 -0.67 8.79
N PHE A 67 -6.20 -1.78 8.42
CA PHE A 67 -7.08 -2.56 9.28
C PHE A 67 -6.39 -3.87 9.65
N ILE A 68 -6.10 -4.06 10.93
CA ILE A 68 -5.42 -5.24 11.45
C ILE A 68 -6.46 -6.04 12.26
N PRO A 69 -6.84 -7.25 11.82
CA PRO A 69 -7.79 -8.06 12.56
C PRO A 69 -7.16 -8.52 13.88
N ALA A 70 -7.87 -8.30 14.99
CA ALA A 70 -7.53 -8.81 16.31
C ALA A 70 -8.38 -10.03 16.70
N SER A 71 -9.44 -10.31 15.93
CA SER A 71 -10.32 -11.48 16.06
C SER A 71 -10.49 -12.16 14.70
N PRO A 72 -11.05 -13.38 14.65
CA PRO A 72 -11.39 -14.03 13.39
C PRO A 72 -12.32 -13.13 12.56
N THR A 73 -11.99 -12.95 11.28
CA THR A 73 -12.80 -12.16 10.34
C THR A 73 -13.89 -12.97 9.66
N THR A 74 -13.81 -14.30 9.77
CA THR A 74 -14.79 -15.25 9.23
C THR A 74 -15.51 -15.87 10.41
N LEU A 75 -16.80 -15.60 10.52
CA LEU A 75 -17.64 -15.97 11.65
C LEU A 75 -18.97 -16.48 11.12
N SER A 76 -19.44 -17.61 11.65
CA SER A 76 -20.83 -18.04 11.48
C SER A 76 -21.60 -17.60 12.71
N VAL A 77 -22.68 -16.85 12.50
CA VAL A 77 -23.53 -16.36 13.60
C VAL A 77 -24.90 -17.00 13.43
N VAL A 78 -25.31 -17.79 14.41
CA VAL A 78 -26.62 -18.42 14.43
C VAL A 78 -27.70 -17.35 14.59
N LYS A 79 -28.88 -17.58 14.02
CA LYS A 79 -30.02 -16.67 14.16
C LYS A 79 -30.41 -16.55 15.64
N GLY A 80 -30.33 -15.34 16.19
CA GLY A 80 -30.58 -15.06 17.62
C GLY A 80 -29.32 -14.70 18.40
N ASP A 81 -28.15 -15.11 17.91
CA ASP A 81 -26.87 -14.87 18.59
C ASP A 81 -26.23 -13.54 18.19
N LYS A 82 -25.27 -13.12 19.02
CA LYS A 82 -24.42 -11.95 18.78
C LYS A 82 -22.97 -12.37 18.73
N ALA A 83 -22.23 -11.80 17.77
CA ALA A 83 -20.79 -11.97 17.66
C ALA A 83 -20.09 -10.61 17.65
N ARG A 84 -18.81 -10.60 18.03
CA ARG A 84 -17.97 -9.40 18.04
C ARG A 84 -16.74 -9.61 17.18
N VAL A 85 -16.48 -8.66 16.29
CA VAL A 85 -15.28 -8.61 15.47
C VAL A 85 -14.46 -7.41 15.89
N VAL A 86 -13.19 -7.59 16.18
CA VAL A 86 -12.30 -6.53 16.65
C VAL A 86 -11.21 -6.29 15.62
N TYR A 87 -11.05 -5.04 15.23
CA TYR A 87 -9.97 -4.54 14.39
C TYR A 87 -9.17 -3.49 15.13
N THR A 88 -7.85 -3.53 14.94
CA THR A 88 -6.96 -2.42 15.24
C THR A 88 -6.78 -1.62 13.96
N VAL A 89 -7.26 -0.39 13.97
CA VAL A 89 -7.13 0.54 12.84
C VAL A 89 -5.95 1.46 13.09
N VAL A 90 -5.05 1.56 12.13
CA VAL A 90 -3.85 2.41 12.21
C VAL A 90 -3.88 3.43 11.09
N SER A 91 -3.69 4.71 11.42
CA SER A 91 -3.54 5.77 10.44
C SER A 91 -2.08 6.13 10.25
N ASN A 92 -1.65 6.29 9.00
CA ASN A 92 -0.39 6.95 8.65
C ASN A 92 -0.63 8.41 8.20
N SER A 93 -1.82 8.95 8.50
CA SER A 93 -2.18 10.30 8.10
C SER A 93 -1.75 11.32 9.16
N PRO A 94 -1.18 12.46 8.74
CA PRO A 94 -0.90 13.56 9.65
C PRO A 94 -2.17 14.30 10.10
N LYS A 95 -3.33 14.02 9.50
CA LYS A 95 -4.62 14.63 9.86
C LYS A 95 -5.40 13.70 10.78
N LYS A 96 -6.09 14.28 11.77
CA LYS A 96 -7.09 13.56 12.55
C LYS A 96 -8.24 13.15 11.63
N LYS A 97 -8.77 11.95 11.81
CA LYS A 97 -9.90 11.43 11.03
C LYS A 97 -10.82 10.65 11.93
N THR A 98 -12.12 10.82 11.75
CA THR A 98 -13.11 9.96 12.39
C THR A 98 -13.63 8.98 11.35
N LEU A 99 -13.57 7.70 11.70
CA LEU A 99 -14.02 6.63 10.84
C LEU A 99 -15.50 6.36 11.12
N PHE A 100 -16.31 6.53 10.09
CA PHE A 100 -17.72 6.19 10.11
C PHE A 100 -17.97 4.99 9.23
N MET A 101 -18.68 4.03 9.81
CA MET A 101 -19.10 2.83 9.10
C MET A 101 -20.43 3.08 8.40
N LYS A 102 -20.55 2.71 7.12
CA LYS A 102 -21.87 2.66 6.49
C LYS A 102 -22.77 1.65 7.24
N PRO A 103 -24.02 2.01 7.52
CA PRO A 103 -24.93 1.13 8.25
C PRO A 103 -25.22 -0.13 7.43
N ILE A 104 -24.96 -1.30 8.03
CA ILE A 104 -25.34 -2.60 7.47
C ILE A 104 -26.35 -3.22 8.43
N ARG A 105 -27.42 -3.80 7.88
CA ARG A 105 -28.49 -4.38 8.70
C ARG A 105 -27.93 -5.51 9.57
N GLY A 106 -28.15 -5.42 10.87
CA GLY A 106 -27.63 -6.40 11.84
C GLY A 106 -26.15 -6.26 12.17
N ILE A 107 -25.42 -5.26 11.67
CA ILE A 107 -24.03 -4.98 12.05
C ILE A 107 -23.92 -3.53 12.51
N THR A 108 -23.40 -3.35 13.72
CA THR A 108 -23.13 -2.03 14.30
C THR A 108 -21.67 -1.89 14.65
N ALA A 109 -21.15 -0.66 14.65
CA ALA A 109 -19.76 -0.38 15.00
C ALA A 109 -19.68 0.74 16.03
N ASN A 110 -18.64 0.71 16.86
CA ASN A 110 -18.29 1.86 17.67
C ASN A 110 -17.65 2.97 16.81
N VAL A 111 -17.76 4.21 17.28
CA VAL A 111 -17.03 5.34 16.70
C VAL A 111 -15.53 5.11 16.91
N CYS A 112 -14.74 5.33 15.86
CA CYS A 112 -13.31 5.16 15.92
C CYS A 112 -12.58 6.42 15.47
N GLU A 113 -12.01 7.14 16.43
CA GLU A 113 -11.27 8.38 16.21
C GLU A 113 -9.79 8.09 16.06
N LEU A 114 -9.24 8.43 14.89
CA LEU A 114 -7.82 8.32 14.61
C LEU A 114 -7.17 9.67 14.85
N GLY A 115 -6.35 9.72 15.89
CA GLY A 115 -5.40 10.81 16.08
C GLY A 115 -4.37 10.90 14.94
N ARG A 116 -3.54 11.94 14.99
CA ARG A 116 -2.43 12.14 14.05
C ARG A 116 -1.45 10.97 14.16
N ASN A 117 -1.26 10.21 13.08
CA ASN A 117 -0.53 8.94 13.07
C ASN A 117 -0.98 7.96 14.18
N GLY A 118 -2.26 8.01 14.53
CA GLY A 118 -2.82 7.30 15.66
C GLY A 118 -3.30 5.89 15.35
N ARG A 119 -3.75 5.21 16.40
CA ARG A 119 -4.42 3.91 16.35
C ARG A 119 -5.71 3.96 17.14
N CYS A 120 -6.69 3.18 16.71
CA CYS A 120 -7.97 3.04 17.39
C CYS A 120 -8.51 1.61 17.26
N ARG A 121 -9.30 1.16 18.26
CA ARG A 121 -9.96 -0.15 18.25
C ARG A 121 -11.36 -0.01 17.68
N LEU A 122 -11.57 -0.59 16.51
CA LEU A 122 -12.88 -0.72 15.88
C LEU A 122 -13.49 -2.06 16.27
N ILE A 123 -14.69 -2.03 16.82
CA ILE A 123 -15.45 -3.17 17.32
C ILE A 123 -16.74 -3.23 16.54
N LEU A 124 -16.89 -4.28 15.75
CA LEU A 124 -18.13 -4.61 15.05
C LEU A 124 -18.94 -5.56 15.91
N THR A 125 -20.20 -5.22 16.15
CA THR A 125 -21.17 -6.10 16.81
C THR A 125 -22.14 -6.59 15.76
N VAL A 126 -22.13 -7.90 15.54
CA VAL A 126 -22.98 -8.61 14.60
C VAL A 126 -24.16 -9.20 15.38
N ASN A 127 -25.37 -8.94 14.92
CA ASN A 127 -26.61 -9.46 15.47
C ASN A 127 -27.27 -10.39 14.45
N GLY A 128 -27.12 -11.70 14.66
CA GLY A 128 -27.62 -12.74 13.76
C GLY A 128 -29.14 -12.73 13.57
N SER A 129 -29.90 -12.18 14.53
CA SER A 129 -31.36 -12.05 14.39
C SER A 129 -31.79 -11.03 13.33
N ALA A 130 -30.94 -10.03 13.06
CA ALA A 130 -31.22 -8.94 12.12
C ALA A 130 -30.53 -9.12 10.76
N LEU A 131 -29.69 -10.16 10.61
CA LEU A 131 -29.09 -10.55 9.34
C LEU A 131 -30.14 -11.22 8.44
N ARG A 132 -30.12 -10.89 7.16
CA ARG A 132 -31.00 -11.49 6.13
C ARG A 132 -30.27 -12.51 5.24
N GLY A 133 -29.00 -12.78 5.50
CA GLY A 133 -28.13 -13.64 4.71
C GLY A 133 -26.66 -13.33 4.94
N ASP A 134 -25.79 -13.83 4.06
CA ASP A 134 -24.35 -13.63 4.14
C ASP A 134 -23.96 -12.17 3.85
N VAL A 135 -23.02 -11.64 4.64
CA VAL A 135 -22.42 -10.32 4.42
C VAL A 135 -21.00 -10.52 3.93
N LEU A 136 -20.75 -10.23 2.67
CA LEU A 136 -19.43 -10.29 2.03
C LEU A 136 -18.83 -8.89 1.96
N GLY A 137 -17.65 -8.71 2.57
CA GLY A 137 -16.92 -7.44 2.61
C GLY A 137 -16.96 -6.78 3.98
N GLY A 138 -15.96 -5.94 4.24
CA GLY A 138 -15.97 -5.03 5.38
C GLY A 138 -16.92 -3.87 5.09
N ALA A 139 -17.48 -3.27 6.13
CA ALA A 139 -18.27 -2.09 5.94
C ALA A 139 -17.42 -0.95 5.34
N ASP A 140 -18.02 -0.20 4.44
CA ASP A 140 -17.36 0.92 3.80
C ASP A 140 -17.10 2.00 4.85
N ILE A 141 -15.83 2.26 5.14
CA ILE A 141 -15.43 3.22 6.16
C ILE A 141 -15.06 4.52 5.47
N VAL A 142 -15.88 5.55 5.70
CA VAL A 142 -15.65 6.88 5.13
C VAL A 142 -14.94 7.74 6.17
N PRO A 143 -13.73 8.26 5.88
CA PRO A 143 -13.11 9.26 6.73
C PRO A 143 -13.89 10.58 6.62
N LYS A 144 -14.42 11.07 7.74
CA LYS A 144 -14.84 12.49 7.85
C LYS A 144 -13.69 13.30 8.43
N GLY A 145 -13.48 14.48 7.86
CA GLY A 145 -12.47 15.47 8.26
C GLY A 145 -13.09 16.86 8.32
#